data_AF-A0A7S4K100-F1
#
_entry.id   AF-A0A7S4K100-F1
#
_cell.length_a   1.000
_cell.length_b   1.000
_cell.length_c   1.000
_cell.angle_alpha   90.00
_cell.angle_beta   90.00
_cell.angle_gamma   90.00
#
_symmetry.space_group_name_H-M   'P 1'
#
loop_
_entity.id
_entity.type
_entity.pdbx_description
1 polymer ?
#
loop_
_entity_poly.entity_id
_entity_poly.type
_entity_poly.pdbx_seq_one_letter_code
_entity_poly.pdbx_strand_id
1 'polypeptide(L)'
;MASSSDEAAIANMVRAGFAANPVDLTVGRPRHTTVKHLAEQLAPICAAFDTTQWGGQHGCLKMVLGGAKFWTVAGDDSVPRSPMTRPATSATFAASADDTAKESARKDNATLWREYRLQQAVNNIGVKTVVAAVDTQYKDQLKRPYLWHRGLTLFRLLEHLRTWYKVLHHEKVATKSRFMAPWSKTPEAHVKTFGTQLDERQIECGDLGVTVSTEDKVLHFVQQMYDSDLFAQKFMDDWEDSPAANWADTVTHFATDFDKIERG
;
A
#
# COMPACT_ATOMS: atom_id res chain seq x y z
N MET A 1 14.01 -23.51 -16.66
CA MET A 1 14.08 -22.10 -17.12
C MET A 1 12.81 -21.80 -17.88
N ALA A 2 12.01 -20.84 -17.43
CA ALA A 2 10.82 -20.45 -18.19
C ALA A 2 11.26 -19.77 -19.50
N SER A 3 10.63 -20.16 -20.59
CA SER A 3 10.96 -19.84 -21.99
C SER A 3 10.87 -18.34 -22.29
N SER A 4 11.47 -17.87 -23.39
CA SER A 4 11.30 -16.48 -23.87
C SER A 4 9.84 -16.14 -24.19
N SER A 5 9.03 -17.15 -24.54
CA SER A 5 7.58 -17.03 -24.69
C SER A 5 6.88 -16.69 -23.37
N ASP A 6 7.35 -17.22 -22.24
CA ASP A 6 6.75 -16.93 -20.92
C ASP A 6 7.00 -15.47 -20.50
N GLU A 7 8.17 -14.91 -20.82
CA GLU A 7 8.47 -13.50 -20.56
C GLU A 7 7.55 -12.57 -21.38
N ALA A 8 7.36 -12.89 -22.67
CA ALA A 8 6.48 -12.13 -23.54
C ALA A 8 5.01 -12.22 -23.08
N ALA A 9 4.57 -13.40 -22.66
CA ALA A 9 3.22 -13.61 -22.14
C ALA A 9 2.96 -12.77 -20.87
N ILE A 10 3.89 -12.80 -19.91
CA ILE A 10 3.79 -11.98 -18.68
C ILE A 10 3.74 -10.49 -19.03
N ALA A 11 4.62 -10.02 -19.91
CA ALA A 11 4.64 -8.61 -20.32
C ALA A 11 3.34 -8.18 -21.02
N ASN A 12 2.74 -9.05 -21.84
CA ASN A 12 1.47 -8.79 -22.51
C ASN A 12 0.30 -8.75 -21.52
N MET A 13 0.24 -9.68 -20.57
CA MET A 13 -0.76 -9.71 -19.50
C MET A 13 -0.71 -8.41 -18.68
N VAL A 14 0.50 -7.99 -18.25
CA VAL A 14 0.66 -6.75 -17.49
C VAL A 14 0.25 -5.54 -18.33
N ARG A 15 0.63 -5.50 -19.61
CA ARG A 15 0.23 -4.39 -20.49
C ARG A 15 -1.28 -4.29 -20.64
N ALA A 16 -1.97 -5.42 -20.76
CA ALA A 16 -3.42 -5.47 -20.84
C ALA A 16 -4.07 -4.94 -19.55
N GLY A 17 -3.55 -5.32 -18.37
CA GLY A 17 -4.07 -4.81 -17.09
C GLY A 17 -3.96 -3.30 -16.93
N PHE A 18 -2.81 -2.72 -17.34
CA PHE A 18 -2.63 -1.26 -17.36
C PHE A 18 -3.46 -0.56 -18.44
N ALA A 19 -3.70 -1.21 -19.59
CA ALA A 19 -4.53 -0.64 -20.65
C ALA A 19 -6.02 -0.63 -20.31
N ALA A 20 -6.49 -1.63 -19.54
CA ALA A 20 -7.87 -1.72 -19.07
C ALA A 20 -8.21 -0.64 -18.02
N ASN A 21 -7.21 -0.10 -17.34
CA ASN A 21 -7.35 0.88 -16.28
C ASN A 21 -6.46 2.11 -16.59
N PRO A 22 -6.89 2.98 -17.52
CA PRO A 22 -6.09 4.14 -17.91
C PRO A 22 -5.92 5.09 -16.72
N VAL A 23 -4.73 5.69 -16.65
CA VAL A 23 -4.35 6.64 -15.61
C VAL A 23 -4.56 8.07 -16.14
N ASP A 24 -5.03 8.96 -15.28
CA ASP A 24 -5.31 10.34 -15.67
C ASP A 24 -4.04 11.14 -15.95
N LEU A 25 -4.14 12.05 -16.92
CA LEU A 25 -3.06 12.99 -17.24
C LEU A 25 -2.86 13.97 -16.08
N THR A 26 -1.63 14.08 -15.59
CA THR A 26 -1.25 15.10 -14.61
C THR A 26 -0.84 16.37 -15.37
N VAL A 27 -1.80 17.28 -15.53
CA VAL A 27 -1.58 18.55 -16.24
C VAL A 27 -0.97 19.60 -15.30
N GLY A 28 0.16 20.17 -15.71
CA GLY A 28 0.81 21.25 -14.98
C GLY A 28 1.61 20.75 -13.77
N ARG A 29 1.90 21.68 -12.85
CA ARG A 29 2.79 21.38 -11.72
C ARG A 29 2.22 20.28 -10.81
N PRO A 30 2.98 19.20 -10.54
CA PRO A 30 2.59 18.19 -9.56
C PRO A 30 2.25 18.85 -8.22
N ARG A 31 1.14 18.40 -7.62
CA ARG A 31 0.70 18.77 -6.27
C ARG A 31 0.52 17.49 -5.46
N HIS A 32 0.36 17.65 -4.14
CA HIS A 32 0.04 16.52 -3.28
C HIS A 32 -1.19 15.74 -3.80
N THR A 33 -2.27 16.44 -4.14
CA THR A 33 -3.51 15.82 -4.62
C THR A 33 -3.34 15.06 -5.93
N THR A 34 -2.57 15.60 -6.89
CA THR A 34 -2.36 14.93 -8.17
C THR A 34 -1.48 13.69 -8.03
N VAL A 35 -0.43 13.75 -7.21
CA VAL A 35 0.46 12.59 -6.98
C VAL A 35 -0.25 11.53 -6.13
N LYS A 36 -1.10 11.94 -5.17
CA LYS A 36 -1.97 11.04 -4.41
C LYS A 36 -2.95 10.31 -5.34
N HIS A 37 -3.69 11.06 -6.16
CA HIS A 37 -4.63 10.50 -7.14
C HIS A 37 -3.96 9.52 -8.10
N LEU A 38 -2.78 9.88 -8.62
CA LEU A 38 -1.98 9.00 -9.45
C LEU A 38 -1.61 7.68 -8.74
N ALA A 39 -1.20 7.76 -7.47
CA ALA A 39 -0.89 6.57 -6.68
C ALA A 39 -2.14 5.72 -6.40
N GLU A 40 -3.29 6.35 -6.14
CA GLU A 40 -4.58 5.70 -5.93
C GLU A 40 -5.08 4.96 -7.19
N GLN A 41 -4.80 5.48 -8.38
CA GLN A 41 -5.11 4.80 -9.64
C GLN A 41 -4.16 3.61 -9.91
N LEU A 42 -2.87 3.76 -9.59
CA LEU A 42 -1.87 2.71 -9.85
C LEU A 42 -1.92 1.56 -8.85
N ALA A 43 -2.29 1.83 -7.59
CA ALA A 43 -2.36 0.86 -6.51
C ALA A 43 -3.22 -0.37 -6.85
N PRO A 44 -4.51 -0.25 -7.25
CA PRO A 44 -5.35 -1.40 -7.57
C PRO A 44 -4.85 -2.17 -8.80
N ILE A 45 -4.32 -1.47 -9.81
CA ILE A 45 -3.73 -2.12 -11.00
C ILE A 45 -2.57 -3.02 -10.60
N CYS A 46 -1.68 -2.52 -9.73
CA CYS A 46 -0.52 -3.28 -9.28
C CYS A 46 -0.92 -4.39 -8.28
N ALA A 47 -1.92 -4.16 -7.44
CA ALA A 47 -2.43 -5.15 -6.50
C ALA A 47 -3.03 -6.37 -7.22
N ALA A 48 -3.66 -6.19 -8.38
CA ALA A 48 -4.25 -7.28 -9.17
C ALA A 48 -3.26 -8.33 -9.70
N PHE A 49 -1.95 -8.08 -9.58
CA PHE A 49 -0.91 -9.02 -10.00
C PHE A 49 -0.37 -9.81 -8.81
N ASP A 50 -1.10 -10.86 -8.42
CA ASP A 50 -0.79 -11.72 -7.28
C ASP A 50 0.61 -12.35 -7.36
N THR A 51 1.25 -12.46 -6.20
CA THR A 51 2.55 -13.15 -6.05
C THR A 51 2.52 -14.01 -4.81
N THR A 52 3.13 -15.18 -4.83
CA THR A 52 3.10 -16.11 -3.68
C THR A 52 4.14 -15.75 -2.63
N GLN A 53 5.35 -15.35 -3.04
CA GLN A 53 6.46 -15.13 -2.08
C GLN A 53 6.77 -13.68 -1.77
N TRP A 54 6.21 -12.73 -2.54
CA TRP A 54 6.65 -11.34 -2.45
C TRP A 54 5.61 -10.35 -1.95
N GLY A 55 4.36 -10.47 -2.36
CA GLY A 55 3.26 -9.61 -1.91
C GLY A 55 2.02 -10.37 -1.48
N GLY A 56 2.05 -11.71 -1.56
CA GLY A 56 0.91 -12.55 -1.22
C GLY A 56 -0.33 -12.14 -2.01
N GLN A 57 -1.44 -12.00 -1.27
CA GLN A 57 -2.73 -11.53 -1.76
C GLN A 57 -2.75 -10.02 -2.13
N HIS A 58 -1.69 -9.27 -1.79
CA HIS A 58 -1.55 -7.86 -2.15
C HIS A 58 -0.71 -7.65 -3.42
N GLY A 59 -0.27 -8.74 -4.07
CA GLY A 59 0.34 -8.73 -5.39
C GLY A 59 1.55 -7.79 -5.50
N CYS A 60 1.55 -6.92 -6.51
CA CYS A 60 2.63 -5.95 -6.73
C CYS A 60 2.38 -4.57 -6.10
N LEU A 61 1.39 -4.42 -5.20
CA LEU A 61 0.99 -3.15 -4.59
C LEU A 61 2.17 -2.36 -3.97
N LYS A 62 3.11 -3.10 -3.38
CA LYS A 62 4.31 -2.54 -2.77
C LYS A 62 5.17 -1.71 -3.73
N MET A 63 5.07 -1.92 -5.05
CA MET A 63 5.75 -1.09 -6.06
C MET A 63 5.24 0.35 -6.13
N VAL A 64 4.01 0.61 -5.68
CA VAL A 64 3.39 1.94 -5.69
C VAL A 64 3.56 2.62 -4.35
N LEU A 65 3.22 1.92 -3.26
CA LEU A 65 3.21 2.48 -1.91
C LEU A 65 4.60 2.58 -1.27
N GLY A 66 5.55 1.75 -1.71
CA GLY A 66 6.83 1.56 -1.02
C GLY A 66 6.69 0.69 0.22
N GLY A 67 7.82 0.35 0.84
CA GLY A 67 7.85 -0.59 1.96
C GLY A 67 7.04 -0.11 3.17
N ALA A 68 7.39 1.02 3.76
CA ALA A 68 6.78 1.50 5.01
C ALA A 68 5.25 1.63 4.92
N LYS A 69 4.75 2.31 3.89
CA LYS A 69 3.31 2.52 3.68
C LYS A 69 2.57 1.22 3.36
N PHE A 70 3.21 0.28 2.65
CA PHE A 70 2.62 -1.03 2.37
C PHE A 70 2.35 -1.82 3.66
N TRP A 71 3.30 -1.87 4.61
CA TRP A 71 3.09 -2.60 5.87
C TRP A 71 1.94 -2.04 6.70
N THR A 72 1.85 -0.71 6.77
CA THR A 72 0.75 -0.04 7.47
C THR A 72 -0.60 -0.38 6.86
N VAL A 73 -0.68 -0.52 5.53
CA VAL A 73 -1.94 -0.79 4.82
C VAL A 73 -2.28 -2.29 4.79
N ALA A 74 -1.29 -3.16 4.59
CA ALA A 74 -1.49 -4.60 4.48
C ALA A 74 -1.73 -5.26 5.86
N GLY A 75 -1.17 -4.69 6.94
CA GLY A 75 -1.29 -5.25 8.29
C GLY A 75 -0.64 -6.61 8.48
N ASP A 76 0.14 -7.07 7.49
CA ASP A 76 0.81 -8.37 7.49
C ASP A 76 2.33 -8.17 7.44
N ASP A 77 3.02 -8.37 8.56
CA ASP A 77 4.47 -8.27 8.69
C ASP A 77 5.24 -9.50 8.12
N SER A 78 4.54 -10.54 7.66
CA SER A 78 5.16 -11.78 7.15
C SER A 78 5.75 -11.63 5.75
N VAL A 79 5.33 -10.60 5.01
CA VAL A 79 5.79 -10.37 3.65
C VAL A 79 7.24 -9.83 3.66
N PRO A 80 8.10 -10.11 2.65
CA PRO A 80 9.49 -9.62 2.66
C PRO A 80 9.61 -8.08 2.52
N ARG A 81 10.56 -7.45 3.24
CA ARG A 81 10.82 -5.98 3.17
C ARG A 81 11.53 -5.51 1.90
N SER A 82 12.36 -6.34 1.29
CA SER A 82 13.08 -6.00 0.07
C SER A 82 12.31 -6.39 -1.20
N PRO A 83 12.59 -5.78 -2.37
CA PRO A 83 12.16 -6.32 -3.65
C PRO A 83 12.72 -7.72 -3.87
N MET A 84 12.02 -8.54 -4.66
CA MET A 84 12.53 -9.85 -5.02
C MET A 84 13.87 -9.71 -5.76
N THR A 85 14.90 -10.37 -5.24
CA THR A 85 16.21 -10.46 -5.90
C THR A 85 16.15 -11.43 -7.06
N ARG A 86 17.03 -11.26 -8.05
CA ARG A 86 17.14 -12.19 -9.17
C ARG A 86 17.32 -13.62 -8.63
N PRO A 87 16.43 -14.58 -8.98
CA PRO A 87 16.56 -15.95 -8.53
C PRO A 87 17.81 -16.63 -9.09
N ALA A 88 18.24 -17.72 -8.45
CA ALA A 88 19.32 -18.53 -8.97
C ALA A 88 18.96 -19.14 -10.35
N THR A 89 19.92 -19.23 -11.26
CA THR A 89 19.68 -19.77 -12.61
C THR A 89 19.15 -21.22 -12.56
N SER A 90 19.60 -21.98 -11.57
CA SER A 90 19.21 -23.37 -11.36
C SER A 90 18.69 -23.58 -9.94
N ALA A 91 17.78 -24.53 -9.78
CA ALA A 91 17.29 -24.93 -8.47
C ALA A 91 18.44 -25.59 -7.66
N THR A 92 18.49 -25.29 -6.37
CA THR A 92 19.46 -25.87 -5.44
C THR A 92 18.76 -26.96 -4.63
N PHE A 93 19.41 -28.11 -4.47
CA PHE A 93 18.91 -29.24 -3.68
C PHE A 93 20.09 -29.98 -3.02
N ALA A 94 19.83 -30.63 -1.90
CA ALA A 94 20.83 -31.42 -1.19
C ALA A 94 21.28 -32.62 -2.04
N ALA A 95 22.54 -33.06 -1.90
CA ALA A 95 23.06 -34.22 -2.63
C ALA A 95 22.28 -35.52 -2.34
N SER A 96 21.70 -35.63 -1.14
CA SER A 96 20.87 -36.74 -0.69
C SER A 96 19.39 -36.62 -1.03
N ALA A 97 18.96 -35.55 -1.72
CA ALA A 97 17.56 -35.35 -2.05
C ALA A 97 17.04 -36.45 -2.99
N ASP A 98 15.83 -36.94 -2.71
CA ASP A 98 15.12 -37.83 -3.62
C ASP A 98 14.62 -37.06 -4.87
N ASP A 99 14.15 -37.81 -5.87
CA ASP A 99 13.73 -37.21 -7.13
C ASP A 99 12.47 -36.36 -7.01
N THR A 100 11.61 -36.65 -6.03
CA THR A 100 10.42 -35.85 -5.72
C THR A 100 10.81 -34.48 -5.19
N ALA A 101 11.75 -34.42 -4.25
CA ALA A 101 12.27 -33.19 -3.65
C ALA A 101 13.02 -32.35 -4.67
N LYS A 102 13.80 -32.97 -5.58
CA LYS A 102 14.45 -32.28 -6.70
C LYS A 102 13.43 -31.64 -7.64
N GLU A 103 12.33 -32.35 -7.94
CA GLU A 103 11.29 -31.83 -8.83
C GLU A 103 10.49 -30.71 -8.17
N SER A 104 10.20 -30.80 -6.86
CA SER A 104 9.61 -29.69 -6.10
C SER A 104 10.50 -28.45 -6.15
N ALA A 105 11.79 -28.58 -5.86
CA ALA A 105 12.72 -27.45 -5.89
C ALA A 105 12.83 -26.79 -7.28
N ARG A 106 12.68 -27.56 -8.36
CA ARG A 106 12.63 -27.03 -9.73
C ARG A 106 11.35 -26.24 -9.99
N LYS A 107 10.20 -26.73 -9.52
CA LYS A 107 8.92 -26.02 -9.62
C LYS A 107 8.94 -24.73 -8.82
N ASP A 108 9.45 -24.77 -7.58
CA ASP A 108 9.59 -23.59 -6.74
C ASP A 108 10.49 -22.55 -7.41
N ASN A 109 11.64 -22.96 -7.94
CA ASN A 109 12.51 -22.05 -8.69
C ASN A 109 11.83 -21.47 -9.94
N ALA A 110 11.00 -22.25 -10.65
CA ALA A 110 10.24 -21.74 -11.78
C ALA A 110 9.21 -20.69 -11.36
N THR A 111 8.52 -20.89 -10.23
CA THR A 111 7.61 -19.90 -9.62
C THR A 111 8.37 -18.62 -9.25
N LEU A 112 9.54 -18.73 -8.61
CA LEU A 112 10.38 -17.58 -8.29
C LEU A 112 10.76 -16.76 -9.53
N TRP A 113 11.13 -17.43 -10.63
CA TRP A 113 11.44 -16.77 -11.89
C TRP A 113 10.22 -16.08 -12.51
N ARG A 114 9.04 -16.70 -12.45
CA ARG A 114 7.79 -16.10 -12.92
C ARG A 114 7.46 -14.83 -12.15
N GLU A 115 7.55 -14.86 -10.82
CA GLU A 115 7.27 -13.71 -9.95
C GLU A 115 8.29 -12.59 -10.14
N TYR A 116 9.58 -12.92 -10.23
CA TYR A 116 10.62 -11.94 -10.53
C TYR A 116 10.36 -11.22 -11.86
N ARG A 117 9.97 -11.96 -12.91
CA ARG A 117 9.63 -11.39 -14.21
C ARG A 117 8.36 -10.54 -14.18
N LEU A 118 7.35 -10.99 -13.45
CA LEU A 118 6.12 -10.22 -13.21
C LEU A 118 6.45 -8.89 -12.54
N GLN A 119 7.27 -8.91 -11.49
CA GLN A 119 7.74 -7.72 -10.79
C GLN A 119 8.45 -6.74 -11.74
N GLN A 120 9.37 -7.24 -12.59
CA GLN A 120 10.07 -6.42 -13.58
C GLN A 120 9.11 -5.86 -14.63
N ALA A 121 8.14 -6.64 -15.09
CA ALA A 121 7.16 -6.22 -16.08
C ALA A 121 6.23 -5.12 -15.52
N VAL A 122 5.67 -5.32 -14.32
CA VAL A 122 4.83 -4.33 -13.62
C VAL A 122 5.60 -3.03 -13.40
N ASN A 123 6.85 -3.11 -12.93
CA ASN A 123 7.66 -1.92 -12.75
C ASN A 123 7.93 -1.17 -14.06
N ASN A 124 8.34 -1.88 -15.11
CA ASN A 124 8.67 -1.26 -16.40
C ASN A 124 7.44 -0.67 -17.10
N ILE A 125 6.30 -1.34 -17.03
CA ILE A 125 5.05 -0.86 -17.64
C ILE A 125 4.47 0.28 -16.81
N GLY A 126 4.42 0.15 -15.49
CA GLY A 126 3.96 1.22 -14.60
C GLY A 126 4.77 2.50 -14.75
N VAL A 127 6.11 2.41 -14.84
CA VAL A 127 6.96 3.58 -15.12
C VAL A 127 6.60 4.21 -16.47
N LYS A 128 6.37 3.42 -17.52
CA LYS A 128 5.95 3.95 -18.83
C LYS A 128 4.59 4.65 -18.74
N THR A 129 3.64 4.08 -18.00
CA THR A 129 2.31 4.68 -17.79
C THR A 129 2.44 6.04 -17.11
N VAL A 130 3.21 6.14 -16.03
CA VAL A 130 3.42 7.43 -15.34
C VAL A 130 4.19 8.43 -16.21
N VAL A 131 5.21 7.96 -16.93
CA VAL A 131 5.97 8.81 -17.86
C VAL A 131 5.07 9.34 -18.98
N ALA A 132 4.08 8.57 -19.44
CA ALA A 132 3.09 9.06 -20.40
C ALA A 132 2.08 10.02 -19.77
N ALA A 133 1.72 9.80 -18.50
CA ALA A 133 0.73 10.59 -17.78
C ALA A 133 1.22 11.96 -17.30
N VAL A 134 2.53 12.13 -17.09
CA VAL A 134 3.11 13.35 -16.49
C VAL A 134 3.84 14.21 -17.51
N ASP A 135 3.71 15.53 -17.39
CA ASP A 135 4.43 16.49 -18.24
C ASP A 135 5.95 16.28 -18.22
N THR A 136 6.56 16.46 -19.38
CA THR A 136 7.97 16.14 -19.64
C THR A 136 8.96 16.85 -18.71
N GLN A 137 8.66 18.10 -18.33
CA GLN A 137 9.50 18.88 -17.40
C GLN A 137 9.70 18.21 -16.03
N TYR A 138 8.73 17.41 -15.55
CA TYR A 138 8.77 16.80 -14.21
C TYR A 138 9.35 15.38 -14.19
N LYS A 139 9.69 14.82 -15.35
CA LYS A 139 10.25 13.46 -15.48
C LYS A 139 11.64 13.44 -16.10
N ASP A 140 12.00 14.47 -16.87
CA ASP A 140 13.28 14.52 -17.61
C ASP A 140 14.51 14.55 -16.70
N GLN A 141 14.41 15.06 -15.47
CA GLN A 141 15.51 15.01 -14.50
C GLN A 141 15.92 13.58 -14.12
N LEU A 142 15.01 12.62 -14.23
CA LEU A 142 15.29 11.21 -13.96
C LEU A 142 15.83 10.48 -15.20
N LYS A 143 15.89 11.14 -16.35
CA LYS A 143 16.38 10.57 -17.59
C LYS A 143 17.91 10.40 -17.50
N ARG A 144 18.37 9.16 -17.60
CA ARG A 144 19.79 8.84 -17.68
C ARG A 144 20.25 8.81 -19.13
N PRO A 145 21.46 9.29 -19.46
CA PRO A 145 22.01 9.16 -20.81
C PRO A 145 21.97 7.70 -21.29
N TYR A 146 21.49 7.47 -22.52
CA TYR A 146 21.36 6.16 -23.18
C TYR A 146 20.44 5.13 -22.51
N LEU A 147 20.07 5.33 -21.24
CA LEU A 147 19.20 4.43 -20.46
C LEU A 147 17.77 4.98 -20.32
N TRP A 148 17.53 6.26 -20.63
CA TRP A 148 16.25 6.93 -20.41
C TRP A 148 15.74 6.70 -18.98
N HIS A 149 14.58 6.07 -18.80
CA HIS A 149 14.00 5.75 -17.49
C HIS A 149 14.24 4.28 -17.08
N ARG A 150 15.11 3.55 -17.80
CA ARG A 150 15.38 2.13 -17.51
C ARG A 150 16.11 1.99 -16.16
N GLY A 151 15.63 1.07 -15.34
CA GLY A 151 16.15 0.84 -13.98
C GLY A 151 15.60 1.80 -12.93
N LEU A 152 14.69 2.71 -13.31
CA LEU A 152 13.88 3.47 -12.36
C LEU A 152 12.77 2.57 -11.82
N THR A 153 12.46 2.70 -10.53
CA THR A 153 11.29 2.04 -9.95
C THR A 153 10.08 2.96 -9.96
N LEU A 154 8.88 2.39 -10.04
CA LEU A 154 7.62 3.14 -9.99
C LEU A 154 7.55 4.00 -8.72
N PHE A 155 7.88 3.40 -7.56
CA PHE A 155 8.01 4.12 -6.29
C PHE A 155 8.97 5.31 -6.35
N ARG A 156 10.18 5.15 -6.92
CA ARG A 156 11.15 6.26 -7.05
C ARG A 156 10.66 7.37 -7.96
N LEU A 157 9.92 7.02 -9.02
CA LEU A 157 9.30 8.02 -9.89
C LEU A 157 8.25 8.83 -9.12
N LEU A 158 7.38 8.16 -8.37
CA LEU A 158 6.39 8.82 -7.52
C LEU A 158 7.05 9.69 -6.44
N GLU A 159 8.10 9.21 -5.76
CA GLU A 159 8.88 10.01 -4.81
C GLU A 159 9.48 11.26 -5.45
N HIS A 160 10.03 11.15 -6.66
CA HIS A 160 10.56 12.31 -7.37
C HIS A 160 9.47 13.34 -7.64
N LEU A 161 8.26 12.92 -8.05
CA LEU A 161 7.15 13.85 -8.25
C LEU A 161 6.78 14.59 -6.94
N ARG A 162 6.98 13.95 -5.78
CA ARG A 162 6.78 14.59 -4.47
C ARG A 162 7.76 15.74 -4.20
N THR A 163 8.94 15.74 -4.83
CA THR A 163 9.94 16.82 -4.68
C THR A 163 9.55 18.12 -5.41
N TRP A 164 8.59 18.06 -6.33
CA TRP A 164 8.19 19.19 -7.16
C TRP A 164 7.17 20.13 -6.52
N TYR A 165 6.58 19.74 -5.39
CA TYR A 165 5.70 20.61 -4.62
C TYR A 165 6.22 20.80 -3.19
N LYS A 166 5.94 21.99 -2.66
CA LYS A 166 6.13 22.28 -1.24
C LYS A 166 4.78 22.08 -0.56
N VAL A 167 4.73 21.24 0.45
CA VAL A 167 3.55 21.14 1.32
C VAL A 167 3.40 22.46 2.07
N LEU A 168 2.28 23.14 1.85
CA LEU A 168 2.00 24.45 2.44
C LEU A 168 1.47 24.27 3.85
N HIS A 169 1.70 25.28 4.71
CA HIS A 169 1.28 25.20 6.12
C HIS A 169 -0.24 25.04 6.26
N HIS A 170 -1.02 25.70 5.40
CA HIS A 170 -2.48 25.57 5.41
C HIS A 170 -2.95 24.15 5.04
N GLU A 171 -2.22 23.43 4.16
CA GLU A 171 -2.53 22.03 3.84
C GLU A 171 -2.27 21.13 5.04
N LYS A 172 -1.19 21.37 5.78
CA LYS A 172 -0.91 20.65 7.04
C LYS A 172 -2.00 20.86 8.08
N VAL A 173 -2.46 22.11 8.24
CA VAL A 173 -3.56 22.45 9.16
C VAL A 173 -4.86 21.78 8.71
N ALA A 174 -5.18 21.83 7.42
CA ALA A 174 -6.37 21.18 6.87
C ALA A 174 -6.35 19.66 7.10
N THR A 175 -5.21 19.00 6.89
CA THR A 175 -5.06 17.56 7.12
C THR A 175 -5.15 17.21 8.60
N LYS A 176 -4.55 18.00 9.49
CA LYS A 176 -4.71 17.81 10.95
C LYS A 176 -6.17 18.01 11.37
N SER A 177 -6.85 19.00 10.80
CA SER A 177 -8.28 19.22 11.05
C SER A 177 -9.14 18.06 10.54
N ARG A 178 -8.79 17.46 9.40
CA ARG A 178 -9.45 16.25 8.87
C ARG A 178 -9.21 15.03 9.73
N PHE A 179 -8.00 14.88 10.27
CA PHE A 179 -7.68 13.81 11.22
C PHE A 179 -8.63 13.89 12.43
N MET A 180 -8.78 15.08 13.01
CA MET A 180 -9.66 15.37 14.14
C MET A 180 -11.15 15.47 13.79
N ALA A 181 -11.56 15.15 12.55
CA ALA A 181 -12.96 15.20 12.17
C ALA A 181 -13.76 14.15 12.97
N PRO A 182 -14.94 14.51 13.49
CA PRO A 182 -15.71 13.66 14.37
C PRO A 182 -16.22 12.40 13.65
N TRP A 183 -16.55 11.37 14.43
CA TRP A 183 -17.20 10.19 13.89
C TRP A 183 -18.64 10.52 13.47
N SER A 184 -18.98 10.21 12.22
CA SER A 184 -20.36 10.35 11.73
C SER A 184 -21.24 9.30 12.40
N LYS A 185 -22.12 9.73 13.31
CA LYS A 185 -23.11 8.89 14.01
C LYS A 185 -24.25 8.40 13.11
N THR A 186 -23.98 8.15 11.84
CA THR A 186 -24.95 7.61 10.89
C THR A 186 -25.05 6.09 11.07
N PRO A 187 -26.26 5.49 10.95
CA PRO A 187 -26.47 4.05 11.13
C PRO A 187 -25.59 3.14 10.26
N GLU A 188 -24.97 3.69 9.20
CA GLU A 188 -24.13 2.95 8.26
C GLU A 188 -22.63 3.00 8.59
N ALA A 189 -22.21 3.77 9.62
CA ALA A 189 -20.81 4.03 9.91
C ALA A 189 -20.30 3.22 11.11
N HIS A 190 -20.18 1.91 10.94
CA HIS A 190 -19.66 0.99 11.96
C HIS A 190 -18.30 1.45 12.54
N VAL A 191 -18.04 1.15 13.81
CA VAL A 191 -16.82 1.57 14.55
C VAL A 191 -15.52 1.13 13.85
N LYS A 192 -15.50 -0.07 13.27
CA LYS A 192 -14.37 -0.54 12.42
C LYS A 192 -14.12 0.38 11.23
N THR A 193 -15.18 0.84 10.56
CA THR A 193 -15.07 1.77 9.43
C THR A 193 -14.43 3.08 9.87
N PHE A 194 -14.77 3.57 11.06
CA PHE A 194 -14.12 4.75 11.63
C PHE A 194 -12.64 4.50 11.97
N GLY A 195 -12.31 3.34 12.54
CA GLY A 195 -10.92 2.92 12.75
C GLY A 195 -10.09 2.94 11.46
N THR A 196 -10.59 2.33 10.39
CA THR A 196 -9.94 2.36 9.07
C THR A 196 -9.77 3.77 8.53
N GLN A 197 -10.77 4.64 8.68
CA GLN A 197 -10.65 6.06 8.29
C GLN A 197 -9.55 6.78 9.06
N LEU A 198 -9.37 6.50 10.35
CA LEU A 198 -8.28 7.10 11.14
C LEU A 198 -6.91 6.61 10.70
N ASP A 199 -6.76 5.34 10.32
CA ASP A 199 -5.53 4.82 9.73
C ASP A 199 -5.18 5.51 8.41
N GLU A 200 -6.16 5.68 7.51
CA GLU A 200 -5.99 6.42 6.25
C GLU A 200 -5.60 7.88 6.49
N ARG A 201 -6.26 8.56 7.44
CA ARG A 201 -5.96 9.95 7.80
C ARG A 201 -4.58 10.09 8.44
N GLN A 202 -4.14 9.12 9.24
CA GLN A 202 -2.79 9.11 9.82
C GLN A 202 -1.72 8.99 8.73
N ILE A 203 -1.94 8.11 7.74
CA ILE A 203 -1.07 7.99 6.57
C ILE A 203 -1.02 9.30 5.78
N GLU A 204 -2.16 9.96 5.55
CA GLU A 204 -2.22 11.26 4.85
C GLU A 204 -1.47 12.37 5.63
N CYS A 205 -1.58 12.38 6.97
CA CYS A 205 -0.77 13.26 7.81
C CYS A 205 0.73 13.02 7.58
N GLY A 206 1.15 11.75 7.58
CA GLY A 206 2.53 11.35 7.32
C GLY A 206 3.06 11.79 5.95
N ASP A 207 2.26 11.60 4.89
CA ASP A 207 2.60 12.01 3.51
C ASP A 207 2.80 13.54 3.39
N LEU A 208 2.19 14.33 4.27
CA LEU A 208 2.31 15.80 4.33
C LEU A 208 3.32 16.28 5.39
N GLY A 209 4.02 15.37 6.06
CA GLY A 209 4.98 15.69 7.11
C GLY A 209 4.32 16.32 8.34
N VAL A 210 3.15 15.79 8.73
CA VAL A 210 2.48 16.02 10.01
C VAL A 210 2.56 14.71 10.79
N THR A 211 3.31 14.71 11.89
CA THR A 211 3.42 13.54 12.75
C THR A 211 2.18 13.45 13.64
N VAL A 212 1.46 12.33 13.55
CA VAL A 212 0.38 11.96 14.46
C VAL A 212 0.78 10.62 15.07
N SER A 213 0.95 10.59 16.39
CA SER A 213 1.35 9.37 17.08
C SER A 213 0.21 8.36 17.13
N THR A 214 0.53 7.08 17.37
CA THR A 214 -0.50 6.07 17.63
C THR A 214 -1.29 6.39 18.90
N GLU A 215 -0.67 7.04 19.88
CA GLU A 215 -1.31 7.51 21.11
C GLU A 215 -2.35 8.60 20.82
N ASP A 216 -2.01 9.63 20.02
CA ASP A 216 -2.96 10.66 19.59
C ASP A 216 -4.17 10.06 18.87
N LYS A 217 -3.95 8.98 18.11
CA LYS A 217 -5.01 8.25 17.41
C LYS A 217 -5.93 7.50 18.35
N VAL A 218 -5.39 6.81 19.35
CA VAL A 218 -6.19 6.14 20.39
C VAL A 218 -7.00 7.17 21.18
N LEU A 219 -6.38 8.27 21.61
CA LEU A 219 -7.05 9.35 22.34
C LEU A 219 -8.22 9.93 21.54
N HIS A 220 -8.00 10.27 20.27
CA HIS A 220 -9.08 10.80 19.42
C HIS A 220 -10.18 9.77 19.20
N PHE A 221 -9.85 8.51 18.95
CA PHE A 221 -10.83 7.45 18.77
C PHE A 221 -11.71 7.27 20.01
N VAL A 222 -11.10 7.13 21.19
CA VAL A 222 -11.81 6.93 22.46
C VAL A 222 -12.64 8.14 22.84
N GLN A 223 -12.13 9.37 22.63
CA GLN A 223 -12.93 10.58 22.81
C GLN A 223 -14.19 10.56 21.94
N GLN A 224 -14.10 10.12 20.69
CA GLN A 224 -15.29 9.98 19.84
C GLN A 224 -16.24 8.88 20.31
N MET A 225 -15.76 7.83 20.99
CA MET A 225 -16.62 6.82 21.62
C MET A 225 -17.36 7.41 22.83
N TYR A 226 -16.69 8.21 23.68
CA TYR A 226 -17.34 8.97 24.75
C TYR A 226 -18.38 9.96 24.19
N ASP A 227 -17.99 10.79 23.20
CA ASP A 227 -18.88 11.77 22.56
C ASP A 227 -20.06 11.11 21.83
N SER A 228 -19.98 9.81 21.53
CA SER A 228 -21.04 9.08 20.84
C SER A 228 -22.29 8.90 21.71
N ASP A 229 -22.13 8.79 23.04
CA ASP A 229 -23.14 8.36 24.02
C ASP A 229 -23.77 6.97 23.71
N LEU A 230 -23.12 6.15 22.86
CA LEU A 230 -23.63 4.83 22.49
C LEU A 230 -23.17 3.72 23.44
N PHE A 231 -22.00 3.89 24.05
CA PHE A 231 -21.40 2.90 24.94
C PHE A 231 -21.82 3.15 26.39
N ALA A 232 -22.07 2.07 27.14
CA ALA A 232 -22.37 2.18 28.56
C ALA A 232 -21.16 2.76 29.33
N GLN A 233 -21.40 3.66 30.28
CA GLN A 233 -20.34 4.23 31.10
C GLN A 233 -19.48 3.16 31.78
N LYS A 234 -20.11 2.08 32.27
CA LYS A 234 -19.40 0.95 32.85
C LYS A 234 -18.40 0.30 31.90
N PHE A 235 -18.76 0.18 30.62
CA PHE A 235 -17.86 -0.38 29.61
C PHE A 235 -16.65 0.52 29.39
N MET A 236 -16.86 1.85 29.38
CA MET A 236 -15.78 2.82 29.25
C MET A 236 -14.84 2.79 30.46
N ASP A 237 -15.39 2.75 31.69
CA ASP A 237 -14.62 2.64 32.93
C ASP A 237 -13.78 1.34 32.97
N ASP A 238 -14.40 0.20 32.63
CA ASP A 238 -13.72 -1.10 32.58
C ASP A 238 -12.60 -1.13 31.51
N TRP A 239 -12.73 -0.33 30.44
CA TRP A 239 -11.69 -0.18 29.41
C TRP A 239 -10.51 0.67 29.89
N GLU A 240 -10.75 1.79 30.59
CA GLU A 240 -9.69 2.66 31.13
C GLU A 240 -8.86 1.95 32.22
N ASP A 241 -9.48 1.04 32.99
CA ASP A 241 -8.80 0.23 34.01
C ASP A 241 -8.00 -0.95 33.41
N SER A 242 -8.20 -1.24 32.11
CA SER A 242 -7.49 -2.31 31.43
C SER A 242 -6.05 -1.91 31.07
N PRO A 243 -5.10 -2.87 30.99
CA PRO A 243 -3.74 -2.56 30.55
C PRO A 243 -3.75 -1.98 29.14
N ALA A 244 -2.78 -1.10 28.85
CA ALA A 244 -2.66 -0.40 27.56
C ALA A 244 -2.79 -1.37 26.37
N ALA A 245 -3.94 -1.34 25.71
CA ALA A 245 -4.21 -2.11 24.51
C ALA A 245 -3.51 -1.47 23.31
N ASN A 246 -3.01 -2.29 22.39
CA ASN A 246 -2.53 -1.77 21.12
C ASN A 246 -3.73 -1.30 20.26
N TRP A 247 -3.47 -0.49 19.24
CA TRP A 247 -4.50 0.06 18.35
C TRP A 247 -5.47 -0.99 17.79
N ALA A 248 -4.96 -2.15 17.35
CA ALA A 248 -5.78 -3.21 16.76
C ALA A 248 -6.73 -3.84 17.80
N ASP A 249 -6.23 -4.05 19.01
CA ASP A 249 -7.01 -4.58 20.12
C ASP A 249 -8.08 -3.57 20.57
N THR A 250 -7.74 -2.26 20.62
CA THR A 250 -8.70 -1.20 20.92
C THR A 250 -9.87 -1.21 19.93
N VAL A 251 -9.60 -1.16 18.63
CA VAL A 251 -10.67 -1.15 17.61
C VAL A 251 -11.52 -2.43 17.67
N THR A 252 -10.89 -3.58 17.91
CA THR A 252 -11.59 -4.86 18.03
C THR A 252 -12.52 -4.91 19.24
N HIS A 253 -12.07 -4.36 20.38
CA HIS A 253 -12.83 -4.32 21.62
C HIS A 253 -14.11 -3.48 21.46
N PHE A 254 -13.98 -2.23 20.99
CA PHE A 254 -15.12 -1.35 20.76
C PHE A 254 -16.08 -1.86 19.68
N ALA A 255 -15.55 -2.49 18.62
CA ALA A 255 -16.39 -3.09 17.59
C ALA A 255 -17.25 -4.25 18.11
N THR A 256 -16.66 -5.10 18.97
CA THR A 256 -17.39 -6.24 19.55
C THR A 256 -18.54 -5.79 20.44
N ASP A 257 -18.37 -4.67 21.15
CA ASP A 257 -19.44 -4.12 21.98
C ASP A 257 -20.51 -3.40 21.15
N PHE A 258 -20.09 -2.66 20.12
CA PHE A 258 -20.99 -2.03 19.16
C PHE A 258 -21.92 -3.04 18.47
N ASP A 259 -21.39 -4.21 18.07
CA ASP A 259 -22.18 -5.32 17.50
C ASP A 259 -23.28 -5.84 18.47
N LYS A 260 -23.09 -5.70 19.79
CA LYS A 260 -24.12 -6.07 20.77
C LYS A 260 -25.20 -5.01 20.87
N ILE A 261 -24.81 -3.74 20.78
CA ILE A 261 -25.72 -2.59 20.83
C ILE A 261 -26.66 -2.60 19.62
N GLU A 262 -26.17 -2.89 18.40
CA GLU A 262 -27.02 -2.96 17.21
C GLU A 262 -28.01 -4.15 17.20
N ARG A 263 -27.75 -5.19 18.00
CA ARG A 263 -28.58 -6.40 18.06
C ARG A 263 -29.61 -6.41 19.20
N GLY A 264 -29.52 -5.45 20.13
CA GLY A 264 -30.43 -5.30 21.28
C GLY A 264 -31.53 -4.30 21.01
#